data_AF-A0A484IEI2-F1
#
_entry.id   AF-A0A484IEI2-F1
#
_cell.length_a   1.000
_cell.length_b   1.000
_cell.length_c   1.000
_cell.angle_alpha   90.00
_cell.angle_beta   90.00
_cell.angle_gamma   90.00
#
_symmetry.space_group_name_H-M   'P 1'
#
loop_
_entity.id
_entity.type
_entity.pdbx_description
1 polymer ?
#
loop_
_entity_poly.entity_id
_entity_poly.type
_entity_poly.pdbx_seq_one_letter_code
_entity_poly.pdbx_strand_id
1 'polypeptide(L)' 'MWFAFRLGPTTFGIFDAFPDENGRQEHLAGQVAAALMEKSAELLSSPPTIEKADIIASKLP' A
#
# COMPACT_ATOMS: atom_id res chain seq x y z
N MET A 1 -7.63 4.15 -6.38
CA MET A 1 -8.20 4.56 -5.07
C MET A 1 -7.15 4.29 -4.01
N TRP A 2 -7.02 5.17 -3.01
CA TRP A 2 -5.97 5.09 -1.98
C TRP A 2 -6.57 5.35 -0.60
N PHE A 3 -6.20 4.54 0.39
CA PHE A 3 -6.53 4.78 1.79
C PHE A 3 -5.34 4.44 2.67
N ALA A 4 -5.04 5.29 3.64
CA ALA A 4 -4.27 4.90 4.81
C ALA A 4 -5.22 4.64 5.99
N PHE A 5 -4.91 3.63 6.77
CA PHE A 5 -5.70 3.26 7.95
C PHE A 5 -4.80 2.87 9.12
N ARG A 6 -5.35 2.98 10.33
CA ARG A 6 -4.72 2.59 11.58
C ARG A 6 -5.50 1.44 12.20
N LEU A 7 -4.83 0.32 12.45
CA LEU A 7 -5.42 -0.86 13.09
C LEU A 7 -5.19 -0.86 14.61
N GLY A 8 -4.16 -0.16 15.08
CA GLY A 8 -3.84 -0.09 16.50
C GLY A 8 -2.82 1.00 16.81
N PRO A 9 -2.31 1.08 18.05
CA PRO A 9 -1.40 2.13 18.46
C PRO A 9 -0.17 2.28 17.55
N THR A 10 0.39 1.16 17.09
CA THR A 10 1.61 1.09 16.29
C THR A 10 1.43 0.30 14.98
N THR A 11 0.19 0.02 14.57
CA THR A 11 -0.11 -0.77 13.37
C THR A 11 -0.92 0.06 12.39
N PHE A 12 -0.37 0.21 11.19
CA PHE A 12 -0.90 1.03 10.11
C PHE A 12 -0.90 0.22 8.82
N GLY A 13 -1.73 0.62 7.86
CA GLY A 13 -1.78 -0.01 6.55
C GLY A 13 -2.22 0.96 5.46
N ILE A 14 -1.98 0.54 4.23
CA ILE A 14 -2.40 1.23 3.01
C ILE A 14 -3.22 0.24 2.19
N PHE A 15 -4.38 0.66 1.69
CA PHE A 15 -5.17 -0.09 0.71
C PHE A 15 -5.31 0.72 -0.56
N ASP A 16 -4.77 0.17 -1.65
CA ASP A 16 -4.80 0.79 -2.96
C ASP A 16 -5.48 -0.13 -3.97
N ALA A 17 -6.40 0.43 -4.74
CA ALA A 17 -7.10 -0.26 -5.82
C ALA A 17 -6.78 0.39 -7.16
N PHE A 18 -6.50 -0.44 -8.17
CA PHE A 18 -6.07 -0.05 -9.50
C PHE A 18 -7.03 -0.61 -10.56
N PRO A 19 -7.22 0.06 -11.70
CA PRO A 19 -8.03 -0.46 -12.81
C PRO A 19 -7.48 -1.76 -13.40
N ASP A 20 -6.16 -1.94 -13.38
CA ASP A 20 -5.46 -3.07 -13.97
C ASP A 20 -4.07 -3.30 -13.34
N GLU A 21 -3.37 -4.33 -13.83
CA GLU A 21 -2.02 -4.69 -13.37
C GLU A 21 -0.97 -3.62 -13.68
N ASN A 22 -1.11 -2.91 -14.79
CA ASN A 22 -0.14 -1.88 -15.17
C ASN A 22 -0.18 -0.72 -14.15
N GLY A 23 -1.37 -0.24 -13.79
CA GLY A 23 -1.53 0.77 -12.75
C GLY A 23 -0.99 0.31 -11.39
N ARG A 24 -1.12 -0.98 -11.06
CA ARG A 24 -0.52 -1.57 -9.85
C ARG A 24 1.01 -1.56 -9.90
N GLN A 25 1.61 -1.91 -11.04
CA GLN A 25 3.07 -1.88 -11.19
C GLN A 25 3.64 -0.46 -11.18
N GLU A 26 2.99 0.50 -11.85
CA GLU A 26 3.38 1.92 -11.82
C GLU A 26 3.37 2.48 -10.40
N HIS A 27 2.36 2.12 -9.61
CA HIS A 27 2.30 2.50 -8.20
C HIS A 27 3.47 1.90 -7.39
N LEU A 28 3.74 0.61 -7.53
CA LEU A 28 4.83 -0.07 -6.82
C LEU A 28 6.23 0.41 -7.24
N ALA A 29 6.38 0.90 -8.47
CA ALA A 29 7.59 1.56 -8.95
C ALA A 29 7.64 3.06 -8.60
N GLY A 30 6.59 3.59 -7.98
CA GLY A 30 6.41 5.01 -7.72
C GLY A 30 7.19 5.54 -6.52
N GLN A 31 7.13 6.86 -6.36
CA GLN A 31 7.88 7.59 -5.31
C GLN A 31 7.46 7.19 -3.88
N VAL A 32 6.20 6.79 -3.67
CA VAL A 32 5.72 6.36 -2.34
C VAL A 32 6.39 5.05 -1.91
N ALA A 33 6.45 4.07 -2.82
CA ALA A 33 7.13 2.81 -2.53
C ALA A 33 8.63 3.02 -2.30
N ALA A 34 9.27 3.88 -3.11
CA ALA A 34 10.67 4.24 -2.92
C ALA A 34 10.94 4.88 -1.54
N ALA A 35 10.14 5.88 -1.16
CA ALA A 35 10.26 6.56 0.13
C ALA A 35 9.99 5.61 1.32
N LEU A 36 9.01 4.70 1.20
CA LEU A 36 8.73 3.69 2.23
C LEU A 36 9.93 2.77 2.44
N MET A 37 10.58 2.32 1.36
CA MET A 37 11.76 1.47 1.46
C MET A 37 12.95 2.22 2.07
N GLU A 38 13.18 3.48 1.66
CA GLU A 38 14.23 4.34 2.22
C GLU A 38 14.07 4.55 3.73
N LYS A 39 12.83 4.74 4.21
CA LYS A 39 12.52 5.03 5.62
C LYS A 39 12.19 3.79 6.44
N SER A 40 12.17 2.60 5.84
CA SER A 40 11.68 1.37 6.47
C SER A 40 12.41 1.05 7.78
N ALA A 41 13.74 1.16 7.81
CA ALA A 41 14.54 0.86 9.00
C ALA A 41 14.37 1.89 10.13
N GLU A 42 13.98 3.13 9.80
CA GLU A 42 13.75 4.20 10.77
C GLU A 42 12.34 4.12 11.38
N LEU A 43 11.35 3.82 10.55
CA LEU A 43 9.94 3.96 10.91
C LEU A 43 9.24 2.64 11.26
N LEU A 44 9.74 1.50 10.79
CA LEU A 44 9.06 0.22 10.92
C LEU A 44 9.85 -0.73 11.81
N SER A 45 9.15 -1.42 12.72
CA SER A 45 9.76 -2.45 13.58
C SER A 45 10.19 -3.70 12.81
N SER A 46 9.70 -3.86 11.58
CA SER A 46 10.01 -4.95 10.65
C SER A 46 9.72 -4.50 9.22
N PRO A 47 10.25 -5.18 8.18
CA PRO A 47 9.86 -4.88 6.80
C PRO A 47 8.34 -4.89 6.61
N PRO A 48 7.78 -4.01 5.76
CA PRO A 48 6.34 -3.96 5.52
C PRO A 48 5.89 -5.22 4.75
N THR A 49 4.71 -5.73 5.09
CA THR A 49 4.06 -6.79 4.32
C THR A 49 3.30 -6.18 3.15
N ILE A 50 3.52 -6.69 1.93
CA ILE A 50 2.82 -6.26 0.72
C ILE A 50 2.08 -7.47 0.15
N GLU A 51 0.75 -7.41 0.14
CA GLU A 51 -0.10 -8.46 -0.41
C GLU A 51 -0.78 -7.98 -1.70
N LYS A 52 -0.72 -8.82 -2.75
CA LYS A 52 -1.50 -8.59 -3.97
C LYS A 52 -2.85 -9.27 -3.82
N ALA A 53 -3.90 -8.47 -3.68
CA ALA A 53 -5.28 -8.95 -3.64
C ALA A 53 -6.01 -8.63 -4.95
N ASP A 54 -6.91 -9.52 -5.35
CA ASP A 54 -7.81 -9.31 -6.48
C ASP A 54 -9.15 -8.76 -5.99
N ILE A 55 -9.60 -7.67 -6.60
CA ILE A 55 -10.89 -7.04 -6.26
C ILE A 55 -11.98 -7.71 -7.10
N ILE A 56 -12.78 -8.56 -6.46
CA ILE A 56 -13.88 -9.28 -7.12
C ILE A 56 -15.17 -8.45 -7.23
N ALA A 57 -15.31 -7.39 -6.45
CA ALA A 57 -16.40 -6.43 -6.52
C ALA A 57 -15.97 -5.10 -5.89
N SER A 58 -16.53 -3.98 -6.37
CA SER A 58 -16.36 -2.69 -5.73
C SER A 58 -17.68 -1.93 -5.71
N LYS A 59 -17.90 -1.19 -4.62
CA LYS A 59 -18.93 -0.15 -4.54
C LYS A 59 -18.22 1.15 -4.22
N LEU A 60 -18.13 2.02 -5.22
CA LEU A 60 -17.49 3.32 -5.13
C LEU A 60 -18.58 4.41 -5.12
N PRO A 61 -18.28 5.64 -4.66
CA PRO A 61 -19.23 6.76 -4.67
C PRO A 61 -19.86 7.00 -6.05
#